data_AF-A0A6V7QAS0-F1
#
_entry.id   AF-A0A6V7QAS0-F1
#
_cell.length_a   1.000
_cell.length_b   1.000
_cell.length_c   1.000
_cell.angle_alpha   90.00
_cell.angle_beta   90.00
_cell.angle_gamma   90.00
#
_symmetry.space_group_name_H-M   'P 1'
#
loop_
_entity.id
_entity.type
_entity.pdbx_description
1 polymer ?
#
loop_
_entity_poly.entity_id
_entity_poly.type
_entity_poly.pdbx_seq_one_letter_code
_entity_poly.pdbx_strand_id
1 'polypeptide(L)'
;MFLNDPEAVANILEKLLSGTKDDALLAFQIAFDLVENENQAFLLNVRNRLPTLRPQSPSQGNPSPESTLPSSQNGTVGADSSVAAEDVHMNVDSQTPNGNARVVDPNEVAYADRLAKIKGILSGEMSIQLTLQFLYSHNRSDLLILKTIKQSVEMRNSVCHSATICANAIMHAGTTVDTFLRENLEWLSRATNWAKFSATAGLGVIHRGHLQQGRSLMAPYLPQNGAVGGGSPYSEGGALYALGLIHANHGEGIKQFLRESLRNTSAEVIQHGACLV
;
A
#
# COMPACT_ATOMS: atom_id res chain seq x y z
N MET A 1 -12.80 -20.42 -14.19
CA MET A 1 -13.55 -19.47 -15.01
C MET A 1 -14.98 -19.86 -15.34
N PHE A 2 -15.27 -20.73 -16.33
CA PHE A 2 -16.65 -20.92 -16.83
C PHE A 2 -17.69 -21.42 -15.83
N LEU A 3 -17.28 -22.21 -14.83
CA LEU A 3 -18.18 -22.76 -13.81
C LEU A 3 -18.52 -21.76 -12.68
N ASN A 4 -17.76 -20.65 -12.56
CA ASN A 4 -17.92 -19.60 -11.53
C ASN A 4 -18.18 -20.13 -10.11
N ASP A 5 -17.45 -21.17 -9.70
CA ASP A 5 -17.62 -21.84 -8.41
C ASP A 5 -16.44 -21.52 -7.47
N PRO A 6 -16.56 -20.51 -6.60
CA PRO A 6 -15.49 -20.13 -5.67
C PRO A 6 -15.29 -21.14 -4.54
N GLU A 7 -16.28 -21.99 -4.26
CA GLU A 7 -16.21 -23.00 -3.20
C GLU A 7 -15.37 -24.19 -3.63
N ALA A 8 -15.62 -24.70 -4.83
CA ALA A 8 -14.80 -25.76 -5.41
C ALA A 8 -13.33 -25.34 -5.51
N VAL A 9 -13.06 -24.10 -5.94
CA VAL A 9 -11.69 -23.57 -6.02
C VAL A 9 -11.04 -23.48 -4.64
N ALA A 10 -11.75 -22.96 -3.63
CA ALA A 10 -11.22 -22.89 -2.27
C ALA A 10 -10.87 -24.28 -1.70
N ASN A 11 -11.73 -25.28 -1.91
CA ASN A 11 -11.50 -26.65 -1.47
C ASN A 11 -10.29 -27.30 -2.16
N ILE A 12 -10.11 -27.05 -3.46
CA ILE A 12 -8.93 -27.52 -4.22
C ILE A 12 -7.66 -26.87 -3.67
N LEU A 13 -7.67 -25.56 -3.46
CA LEU A 13 -6.51 -24.85 -2.92
C LEU A 13 -6.17 -25.35 -1.51
N GLU A 14 -7.16 -25.53 -0.64
CA GLU A 14 -6.94 -26.07 0.70
C GLU A 14 -6.32 -27.47 0.68
N LYS A 15 -6.83 -28.35 -0.19
CA LYS A 15 -6.28 -29.70 -0.37
C LYS A 15 -4.82 -29.64 -0.82
N LEU A 16 -4.49 -28.80 -1.79
CA LEU A 16 -3.12 -28.64 -2.29
C LEU A 16 -2.17 -28.05 -1.22
N LEU A 17 -2.64 -27.11 -0.39
CA LEU A 17 -1.84 -26.53 0.69
C LEU A 17 -1.50 -27.55 1.78
N SER A 18 -2.44 -28.46 2.08
CA SER A 18 -2.27 -29.55 3.05
C SER A 18 -1.39 -30.71 2.54
N GLY A 19 -1.11 -30.73 1.24
CA GLY A 19 -0.30 -31.76 0.59
C GLY A 19 1.20 -31.52 0.70
N THR A 20 1.92 -32.02 -0.31
CA THR A 20 3.37 -31.91 -0.39
C THR A 20 3.82 -30.47 -0.68
N LYS A 21 5.14 -30.25 -0.65
CA LYS A 21 5.71 -28.95 -1.03
C LYS A 21 5.39 -28.60 -2.50
N ASP A 22 5.39 -29.60 -3.38
CA ASP A 22 5.12 -29.40 -4.80
C ASP A 22 3.64 -29.08 -5.05
N ASP A 23 2.74 -29.71 -4.31
CA ASP A 23 1.31 -29.38 -4.34
C ASP A 23 1.06 -27.92 -3.90
N ALA A 24 1.77 -27.46 -2.87
CA ALA A 24 1.67 -26.07 -2.41
C ALA A 24 2.21 -25.08 -3.47
N LEU A 25 3.27 -25.42 -4.20
CA LEU A 25 3.77 -24.59 -5.30
C LEU A 25 2.76 -24.53 -6.45
N LEU A 26 2.11 -25.66 -6.77
CA LEU A 26 1.02 -25.69 -7.76
C LEU A 26 -0.15 -24.81 -7.31
N ALA A 27 -0.52 -24.84 -6.02
CA ALA A 27 -1.54 -23.96 -5.46
C ALA A 27 -1.20 -22.47 -5.66
N PHE A 28 0.07 -22.09 -5.49
CA PHE A 28 0.51 -20.72 -5.73
C PHE A 28 0.44 -20.33 -7.21
N GLN A 29 0.83 -21.23 -8.12
CA GLN A 29 0.70 -20.98 -9.56
C GLN A 29 -0.75 -20.78 -9.98
N ILE A 30 -1.66 -21.64 -9.49
CA ILE A 30 -3.10 -21.49 -9.72
C ILE A 30 -3.58 -20.16 -9.15
N ALA A 31 -3.14 -19.77 -7.94
CA ALA A 31 -3.54 -18.50 -7.35
C ALA A 31 -3.08 -17.29 -8.19
N PHE A 32 -1.87 -17.31 -8.76
CA PHE A 32 -1.42 -16.25 -9.67
C PHE A 32 -2.26 -16.21 -10.95
N ASP A 33 -2.54 -17.36 -11.57
CA ASP A 33 -3.37 -17.45 -12.77
C ASP A 33 -4.80 -16.93 -12.52
N LEU A 34 -5.37 -17.25 -11.36
CA LEU A 34 -6.68 -16.72 -10.95
C LEU A 34 -6.65 -15.19 -10.81
N VAL A 35 -5.59 -14.63 -10.22
CA VAL A 35 -5.47 -13.16 -10.04
C VAL A 35 -5.38 -12.43 -11.38
N GLU A 36 -4.74 -13.03 -12.38
CA GLU A 36 -4.61 -12.43 -13.70
C GLU A 36 -5.89 -12.55 -14.55
N ASN A 37 -6.62 -13.65 -14.40
CA ASN A 37 -7.73 -13.96 -15.31
C ASN A 37 -9.13 -13.74 -14.72
N GLU A 38 -9.34 -13.86 -13.40
CA GLU A 38 -10.68 -13.81 -12.79
C GLU A 38 -11.08 -12.41 -12.29
N ASN A 39 -12.38 -12.25 -12.01
CA ASN A 39 -12.92 -11.00 -11.44
C ASN A 39 -12.56 -10.86 -9.95
N GLN A 40 -12.27 -9.63 -9.51
CA GLN A 40 -12.06 -9.27 -8.11
C GLN A 40 -13.13 -9.83 -7.15
N ALA A 41 -14.41 -9.80 -7.52
CA ALA A 41 -15.47 -10.35 -6.68
C ALA A 41 -15.31 -11.87 -6.44
N PHE A 42 -14.87 -12.60 -7.46
CA PHE A 42 -14.58 -14.03 -7.36
C PHE A 42 -13.37 -14.28 -6.44
N LEU A 43 -12.28 -13.55 -6.63
CA LEU A 43 -11.07 -13.66 -5.81
C LEU A 43 -11.34 -13.38 -4.33
N LEU A 44 -12.12 -12.34 -4.03
CA LEU A 44 -12.54 -12.02 -2.66
C LEU A 44 -13.34 -13.16 -2.04
N ASN A 45 -14.26 -13.77 -2.79
CA ASN A 45 -15.05 -14.90 -2.32
C ASN A 45 -14.19 -16.14 -2.05
N VAL A 46 -13.23 -16.47 -2.93
CA VAL A 46 -12.28 -17.56 -2.72
C VAL A 46 -11.42 -17.30 -1.48
N ARG A 47 -10.86 -16.08 -1.36
CA ARG A 47 -10.02 -15.66 -0.22
C ARG A 47 -10.76 -15.77 1.12
N ASN A 48 -12.03 -15.33 1.15
CA ASN A 48 -12.85 -15.33 2.37
C ASN A 48 -13.28 -16.74 2.81
N ARG A 49 -13.31 -17.70 1.88
CA ARG A 49 -13.64 -19.11 2.16
C ARG A 49 -12.45 -19.92 2.66
N LEU A 50 -11.22 -19.46 2.40
CA LEU A 50 -10.01 -20.10 2.96
C LEU A 50 -9.91 -19.88 4.48
N PRO A 51 -9.46 -20.89 5.25
CA PRO A 51 -9.42 -20.81 6.71
C PRO A 51 -8.76 -19.54 7.23
N THR A 52 -9.41 -18.82 8.15
CA THR A 52 -8.77 -17.67 8.81
C THR A 52 -7.75 -18.20 9.80
N LEU A 53 -6.49 -17.78 9.66
CA LEU A 53 -5.50 -18.00 10.71
C LEU A 53 -6.05 -17.33 11.97
N ARG A 54 -6.42 -18.12 13.00
CA ARG A 54 -6.85 -17.56 14.28
C ARG A 54 -5.71 -16.72 14.83
N PRO A 55 -5.90 -15.42 15.11
CA PRO A 55 -4.97 -14.69 15.94
C PRO A 55 -4.90 -15.43 17.27
N GLN A 56 -3.69 -15.80 17.72
CA GLN A 56 -3.53 -16.16 19.12
C GLN A 56 -3.88 -14.92 19.94
N SER A 57 -5.05 -14.93 20.56
CA SER A 57 -5.46 -13.88 21.49
C SER A 57 -4.40 -13.74 22.58
N PRO A 58 -3.96 -12.52 22.94
CA PRO A 58 -3.23 -12.31 24.18
C PRO A 58 -4.13 -12.76 25.34
N SER A 59 -3.61 -13.63 26.18
CA SER A 59 -4.26 -14.15 27.38
C SER A 59 -4.75 -12.98 28.24
N GLN A 60 -6.07 -12.72 28.25
CA GLN A 60 -6.70 -11.92 29.29
C GLN A 60 -6.87 -12.79 30.54
N GLY A 61 -6.08 -12.49 31.57
CA GLY A 61 -6.29 -12.88 32.96
C GLY A 61 -6.40 -11.62 33.83
N ASN A 62 -7.48 -11.52 34.58
CA ASN A 62 -8.09 -10.35 35.23
C ASN A 62 -7.22 -9.48 36.19
N PRO A 63 -7.69 -8.24 36.48
CA PRO A 63 -7.03 -7.26 37.35
C PRO A 63 -7.43 -7.41 38.83
N SER A 64 -6.58 -6.94 39.75
CA SER A 64 -6.90 -6.56 41.14
C SER A 64 -5.72 -5.82 41.81
N PRO A 65 -5.95 -5.00 42.86
CA PRO A 65 -5.48 -3.61 42.90
C PRO A 65 -4.49 -3.27 44.03
N GLU A 66 -4.03 -2.01 43.99
CA GLU A 66 -3.48 -1.18 45.09
C GLU A 66 -2.19 -1.59 45.79
N SER A 67 -1.13 -0.77 45.65
CA SER A 67 -0.74 0.17 46.71
C SER A 67 0.49 1.02 46.32
N THR A 68 0.23 2.32 46.18
CA THR A 68 0.90 3.46 46.83
C THR A 68 2.44 3.62 46.83
N LEU A 69 2.86 4.76 46.27
CA LEU A 69 4.16 5.43 46.42
C LEU A 69 4.58 5.63 47.89
N PRO A 70 5.88 5.83 48.17
CA PRO A 70 6.44 7.19 48.26
C PRO A 70 7.79 7.31 47.52
N SER A 71 8.00 8.29 46.63
CA SER A 71 8.44 9.66 46.93
C SER A 71 9.72 9.77 47.76
N SER A 72 10.84 10.10 47.10
CA SER A 72 11.90 10.96 47.66
C SER A 72 12.69 11.63 46.52
N GLN A 73 12.62 12.97 46.51
CA GLN A 73 13.47 13.86 45.73
C GLN A 73 14.84 13.98 46.41
N ASN A 74 15.93 14.04 45.62
CA ASN A 74 16.85 15.18 45.67
C ASN A 74 17.82 15.16 44.48
N GLY A 75 18.11 16.34 43.94
CA GLY A 75 18.87 16.50 42.69
C GLY A 75 20.36 16.83 42.86
N THR A 76 20.99 17.06 41.69
CA THR A 76 22.26 17.76 41.40
C THR A 76 23.54 17.12 41.95
N VAL A 77 24.68 16.98 41.26
CA VAL A 77 25.30 17.59 40.06
C VAL A 77 26.51 16.70 39.64
N GLY A 78 26.94 16.77 38.37
CA GLY A 78 28.37 16.85 38.05
C GLY A 78 29.11 15.64 37.44
N ALA A 79 29.54 15.85 36.18
CA ALA A 79 30.85 15.51 35.60
C ALA A 79 31.31 14.04 35.37
N ASP A 80 31.25 13.68 34.08
CA ASP A 80 32.36 13.33 33.17
C ASP A 80 33.32 12.14 33.46
N SER A 81 33.34 11.25 32.45
CA SER A 81 34.43 10.42 31.93
C SER A 81 35.30 9.53 32.85
N SER A 82 35.24 8.21 32.64
CA SER A 82 36.41 7.43 32.17
C SER A 82 36.12 5.93 31.99
N VAL A 83 36.82 5.40 30.99
CA VAL A 83 36.97 4.02 30.51
C VAL A 83 37.56 3.06 31.55
N ALA A 84 37.19 1.76 31.49
CA ALA A 84 38.12 0.62 31.36
C ALA A 84 37.46 -0.75 31.66
N ALA A 85 37.53 -1.59 30.63
CA ALA A 85 37.81 -3.02 30.57
C ALA A 85 37.85 -3.96 31.81
N GLU A 86 37.38 -5.17 31.51
CA GLU A 86 37.94 -6.51 31.82
C GLU A 86 37.39 -7.37 32.97
N ASP A 87 36.93 -8.55 32.51
CA ASP A 87 37.13 -9.91 33.03
C ASP A 87 36.18 -10.63 34.02
N VAL A 88 35.49 -11.61 33.41
CA VAL A 88 35.40 -13.04 33.75
C VAL A 88 34.99 -13.42 35.19
N HIS A 89 33.76 -13.95 35.32
CA HIS A 89 33.59 -15.22 36.05
C HIS A 89 32.36 -16.03 35.61
N MET A 90 32.62 -17.31 35.37
CA MET A 90 31.66 -18.39 35.17
C MET A 90 30.82 -18.60 36.44
N ASN A 91 29.51 -18.73 36.30
CA ASN A 91 28.75 -19.56 37.24
C ASN A 91 27.80 -20.46 36.45
N VAL A 92 28.05 -21.76 36.56
CA VAL A 92 27.20 -22.83 36.07
C VAL A 92 26.08 -22.97 37.09
N ASP A 93 24.86 -22.60 36.71
CA ASP A 93 23.68 -23.05 37.45
C ASP A 93 22.69 -23.71 36.50
N SER A 94 22.51 -24.99 36.76
CA SER A 94 21.61 -25.89 36.07
C SER A 94 20.20 -25.62 36.55
N GLN A 95 19.39 -24.92 35.77
CA GLN A 95 17.94 -24.88 35.95
C GLN A 95 17.25 -25.12 34.61
N THR A 96 16.73 -26.33 34.46
CA THR A 96 15.76 -26.72 33.44
C THR A 96 14.44 -25.99 33.70
N PRO A 97 13.93 -25.16 32.77
CA PRO A 97 12.54 -24.76 32.78
C PRO A 97 11.76 -25.82 32.02
N ASN A 98 11.24 -26.80 32.76
CA ASN A 98 10.16 -27.64 32.30
C ASN A 98 8.89 -26.76 32.25
N GLY A 99 8.65 -26.11 31.11
CA GLY A 99 7.48 -25.27 30.89
C GLY A 99 6.94 -25.57 29.50
N ASN A 100 5.81 -26.28 29.45
CA ASN A 100 5.02 -26.67 28.27
C ASN A 100 5.24 -25.78 27.04
N ALA A 101 6.30 -26.06 26.27
CA ALA A 101 6.35 -25.68 24.89
C ALA A 101 5.27 -26.55 24.22
N ARG A 102 4.18 -25.94 23.77
CA ARG A 102 3.39 -26.56 22.71
C ARG A 102 4.40 -26.87 21.62
N VAL A 103 4.72 -28.15 21.44
CA VAL A 103 5.47 -28.62 20.29
C VAL A 103 4.53 -28.32 19.12
N VAL A 104 4.66 -27.13 18.56
CA VAL A 104 3.91 -26.76 17.36
C VAL A 104 4.42 -27.73 16.30
N ASP A 105 3.53 -28.56 15.79
CA ASP A 105 3.89 -29.54 14.76
C ASP A 105 4.54 -28.76 13.60
N PRO A 106 5.77 -29.12 13.18
CA PRO A 106 6.42 -28.48 12.03
C PRO A 106 5.53 -28.42 10.78
N ASN A 107 4.61 -29.38 10.63
CA ASN A 107 3.67 -29.41 9.52
C ASN A 107 2.55 -28.36 9.66
N GLU A 108 2.10 -28.07 10.88
CA GLU A 108 1.08 -27.04 11.14
C GLU A 108 1.65 -25.63 10.90
N VAL A 109 2.92 -25.39 11.28
CA VAL A 109 3.63 -24.14 10.96
C VAL A 109 3.78 -23.98 9.45
N ALA A 110 4.23 -25.02 8.75
CA ALA A 110 4.42 -24.98 7.30
C ALA A 110 3.10 -24.73 6.57
N TYR A 111 2.00 -25.34 7.01
CA TYR A 111 0.67 -25.09 6.45
C TYR A 111 0.22 -23.65 6.70
N ALA A 112 0.39 -23.13 7.92
CA ALA A 112 0.04 -21.75 8.25
C ALA A 112 0.81 -20.74 7.38
N ASP A 113 2.10 -20.98 7.15
CA ASP A 113 2.93 -20.14 6.26
C ASP A 113 2.45 -20.20 4.80
N ARG A 114 2.12 -21.40 4.30
CA ARG A 114 1.58 -21.56 2.94
C ARG A 114 0.23 -20.86 2.79
N LEU A 115 -0.63 -20.96 3.80
CA LEU A 115 -1.94 -20.32 3.85
C LEU A 115 -1.82 -18.79 3.89
N ALA A 116 -0.86 -18.25 4.64
CA ALA A 116 -0.57 -16.82 4.62
C ALA A 116 -0.11 -16.35 3.23
N LYS A 117 0.80 -17.09 2.59
CA LYS A 117 1.31 -16.78 1.25
C LYS A 117 0.21 -16.79 0.18
N ILE A 118 -0.62 -17.83 0.14
CA ILE A 118 -1.67 -17.91 -0.88
C ILE A 118 -2.72 -16.81 -0.70
N LYS A 119 -3.04 -16.43 0.55
CA LYS A 119 -3.93 -15.29 0.82
C LYS A 119 -3.32 -13.97 0.37
N GLY A 120 -2.01 -13.82 0.53
CA GLY A 120 -1.25 -12.69 -0.02
C GLY A 120 -1.31 -12.65 -1.56
N ILE A 121 -1.17 -13.79 -2.23
CA ILE A 121 -1.27 -13.87 -3.70
C ILE A 121 -2.70 -13.52 -4.15
N LEU A 122 -3.72 -14.18 -3.59
CA LEU A 122 -5.13 -13.97 -3.93
C LEU A 122 -5.64 -12.56 -3.59
N SER A 123 -4.95 -11.82 -2.72
CA SER A 123 -5.24 -10.40 -2.48
C SER A 123 -4.88 -9.50 -3.67
N GLY A 124 -4.02 -9.99 -4.58
CA GLY A 124 -3.46 -9.22 -5.70
C GLY A 124 -2.27 -8.33 -5.33
N GLU A 125 -2.03 -8.06 -4.04
CA GLU A 125 -0.96 -7.18 -3.58
C GLU A 125 0.43 -7.68 -4.01
N MET A 126 0.67 -9.00 -3.95
CA MET A 126 1.95 -9.58 -4.37
C MET A 126 2.21 -9.36 -5.86
N SER A 127 1.21 -9.62 -6.71
CA SER A 127 1.31 -9.40 -8.16
C SER A 127 1.59 -7.94 -8.47
N ILE A 128 0.88 -7.02 -7.81
CA ILE A 128 1.09 -5.58 -7.96
C ILE A 128 2.52 -5.19 -7.57
N GLN A 129 3.02 -5.65 -6.42
CA GLN A 129 4.37 -5.33 -5.95
C GLN A 129 5.44 -5.83 -6.92
N LEU A 130 5.31 -7.05 -7.42
CA LEU A 130 6.23 -7.61 -8.41
C LEU A 130 6.21 -6.81 -9.72
N THR A 131 5.02 -6.47 -10.23
CA THR A 131 4.89 -5.62 -11.42
C THR A 131 5.50 -4.23 -11.18
N LEU A 132 5.24 -3.61 -10.03
CA LEU A 132 5.77 -2.30 -9.67
C LEU A 132 7.30 -2.31 -9.64
N GLN A 133 7.89 -3.33 -9.00
CA GLN A 133 9.34 -3.50 -8.95
C GLN A 133 9.94 -3.73 -10.35
N PHE A 134 9.27 -4.54 -11.17
CA PHE A 134 9.69 -4.77 -12.56
C PHE A 134 9.68 -3.46 -13.36
N LEU A 135 8.56 -2.72 -13.34
CA LEU A 135 8.40 -1.47 -14.08
C LEU A 135 9.38 -0.39 -13.61
N TYR A 136 9.61 -0.29 -12.29
CA TYR A 136 10.59 0.64 -11.73
C TYR A 136 12.03 0.30 -12.20
N SER A 137 12.44 -0.98 -12.08
CA SER A 137 13.80 -1.41 -12.42
C SER A 137 14.08 -1.47 -13.91
N HIS A 138 13.06 -1.70 -14.74
CA HIS A 138 13.17 -1.81 -16.19
C HIS A 138 12.55 -0.60 -16.92
N ASN A 139 12.49 0.56 -16.27
CA ASN A 139 12.04 1.78 -16.91
C ASN A 139 13.04 2.25 -17.97
N ARG A 140 12.63 2.24 -19.25
CA ARG A 140 13.42 2.73 -20.39
C ARG A 140 12.86 4.04 -20.98
N SER A 141 12.06 4.77 -20.21
CA SER A 141 11.50 6.05 -20.63
C SER A 141 12.61 7.08 -20.83
N ASP A 142 12.58 7.76 -21.97
CA ASP A 142 13.55 8.82 -22.29
C ASP A 142 12.99 10.21 -21.94
N LEU A 143 13.60 10.86 -20.95
CA LEU A 143 13.24 12.20 -20.54
C LEU A 143 13.54 13.25 -21.61
N LEU A 144 14.45 13.00 -22.56
CA LEU A 144 14.75 13.93 -23.65
C LEU A 144 13.52 14.14 -24.53
N ILE A 145 12.76 13.08 -24.82
CA ILE A 145 11.51 13.17 -25.59
C ILE A 145 10.53 14.13 -24.90
N LEU A 146 10.35 13.98 -23.58
CA LEU A 146 9.46 14.86 -22.81
C LEU A 146 9.96 16.31 -22.77
N LYS A 147 11.28 16.52 -22.68
CA LYS A 147 11.90 17.86 -22.74
C LYS A 147 11.67 18.51 -24.11
N THR A 148 11.83 17.76 -25.21
CA THR A 148 11.56 18.25 -26.56
C THR A 148 10.09 18.59 -26.73
N ILE A 149 9.16 17.71 -26.32
CA ILE A 149 7.72 17.99 -26.39
C ILE A 149 7.40 19.27 -25.62
N LYS A 150 7.89 19.42 -24.37
CA LYS A 150 7.66 20.63 -23.57
C LYS A 150 8.19 21.90 -24.26
N GLN A 151 9.39 21.83 -24.85
CA GLN A 151 10.01 22.97 -25.54
C GLN A 151 9.27 23.37 -26.84
N SER A 152 8.68 22.41 -27.54
CA SER A 152 7.90 22.65 -28.75
C SER A 152 6.49 23.18 -28.49
N VAL A 153 6.02 23.12 -27.24
CA VAL A 153 4.68 23.55 -26.86
C VAL A 153 4.69 24.99 -26.38
N GLU A 154 3.85 25.83 -27.00
CA GLU A 154 3.62 27.18 -26.50
C GLU A 154 2.92 27.17 -25.13
N MET A 155 3.47 27.92 -24.18
CA MET A 155 3.04 27.93 -22.77
C MET A 155 1.58 28.36 -22.56
N ARG A 156 0.95 29.03 -23.55
CA ARG A 156 -0.45 29.48 -23.48
C ARG A 156 -1.45 28.42 -23.94
N ASN A 157 -0.99 27.30 -24.50
CA ASN A 157 -1.87 26.26 -25.02
C ASN A 157 -2.15 25.19 -23.95
N SER A 158 -3.32 25.30 -23.31
CA SER A 158 -3.78 24.36 -22.28
C SER A 158 -3.94 22.93 -22.80
N VAL A 159 -4.31 22.74 -24.08
CA VAL A 159 -4.46 21.41 -24.69
C VAL A 159 -3.10 20.71 -24.78
N CYS A 160 -2.08 21.42 -25.27
CA CYS A 160 -0.74 20.87 -25.36
C CYS A 160 -0.12 20.61 -23.99
N HIS A 161 -0.38 21.46 -22.99
CA HIS A 161 0.03 21.21 -21.61
C HIS A 161 -0.56 19.89 -21.06
N SER A 162 -1.86 19.69 -21.21
CA SER A 162 -2.52 18.42 -20.84
C SER A 162 -1.99 17.23 -21.64
N ALA A 163 -1.71 17.40 -22.93
CA ALA A 163 -1.13 16.35 -23.76
C ALA A 163 0.27 15.94 -23.28
N THR A 164 1.13 16.90 -22.91
CA THR A 164 2.46 16.62 -22.34
C THR A 164 2.36 15.87 -21.01
N ILE A 165 1.44 16.27 -20.14
CA ILE A 165 1.19 15.57 -18.88
C ILE A 165 0.71 14.13 -19.13
N CYS A 166 -0.26 13.93 -20.03
CA CYS A 166 -0.74 12.60 -20.38
C CYS A 166 0.37 11.74 -20.98
N ALA A 167 1.19 12.28 -21.87
CA ALA A 167 2.33 11.57 -22.45
C ALA A 167 3.30 11.12 -21.35
N ASN A 168 3.68 12.02 -20.44
CA ASN A 168 4.51 11.70 -19.29
C ASN A 168 3.86 10.62 -18.40
N ALA A 169 2.58 10.77 -18.07
CA ALA A 169 1.86 9.83 -17.22
C ALA A 169 1.81 8.41 -17.83
N ILE A 170 1.60 8.30 -19.14
CA ILE A 170 1.58 7.00 -19.85
C ILE A 170 2.99 6.40 -19.93
N MET A 171 4.01 7.20 -20.29
CA MET A 171 5.40 6.73 -20.35
C MET A 171 5.88 6.18 -19.00
N HIS A 172 5.45 6.82 -17.91
CA HIS A 172 5.88 6.49 -16.55
C HIS A 172 4.84 5.70 -15.74
N ALA A 173 3.80 5.15 -16.37
CA ALA A 173 2.69 4.49 -15.68
C ALA A 173 3.18 3.31 -14.82
N GLY A 174 2.87 3.33 -13.52
CA GLY A 174 3.31 2.29 -12.57
C GLY A 174 4.82 2.19 -12.40
N THR A 175 5.60 3.18 -12.83
CA THR A 175 7.05 3.20 -12.58
C THR A 175 7.42 3.92 -11.30
N THR A 176 6.50 4.72 -10.71
CA THR A 176 6.76 5.66 -9.60
C THR A 176 7.78 6.77 -9.90
N VAL A 177 8.34 6.80 -11.11
CA VAL A 177 9.32 7.81 -11.54
C VAL A 177 8.59 9.06 -12.00
N ASP A 178 8.56 10.08 -11.13
CA ASP A 178 7.90 11.37 -11.36
C ASP A 178 8.90 12.53 -11.55
N THR A 179 10.16 12.22 -11.88
CA THR A 179 11.27 13.18 -12.04
C THR A 179 10.92 14.35 -12.96
N PHE A 180 10.29 14.07 -14.11
CA PHE A 180 9.87 15.12 -15.04
C PHE A 180 8.92 16.13 -14.38
N LEU A 181 8.01 15.70 -13.51
CA LEU A 181 7.08 16.62 -12.85
C LEU A 181 7.78 17.44 -11.77
N ARG A 182 8.69 16.82 -11.00
CA ARG A 182 9.48 17.50 -9.97
C ARG A 182 10.41 18.57 -10.54
N GLU A 183 11.06 18.29 -11.66
CA GLU A 183 11.93 19.25 -12.36
C GLU A 183 11.14 20.42 -12.99
N ASN A 184 9.83 20.30 -13.15
CA ASN A 184 8.99 21.23 -13.90
C ASN A 184 7.82 21.80 -13.08
N LEU A 185 7.96 21.89 -11.75
CA LEU A 185 6.90 22.37 -10.85
C LEU A 185 6.41 23.79 -11.18
N GLU A 186 7.30 24.71 -11.55
CA GLU A 186 6.91 26.07 -11.95
C GLU A 186 6.08 26.08 -13.25
N TRP A 187 6.35 25.16 -14.16
CA TRP A 187 5.57 25.01 -15.37
C TRP A 187 4.20 24.40 -15.07
N LEU A 188 4.14 23.37 -14.21
CA LEU A 188 2.90 22.74 -13.77
C LEU A 188 1.99 23.67 -12.97
N SER A 189 2.56 24.54 -12.12
CA SER A 189 1.79 25.44 -11.25
C SER A 189 0.99 26.48 -12.04
N ARG A 190 1.42 26.79 -13.27
CA ARG A 190 0.74 27.68 -14.22
C ARG A 190 -0.50 27.06 -14.85
N ALA A 191 -0.70 25.75 -14.72
CA ALA A 191 -1.93 25.09 -15.17
C ALA A 191 -3.15 25.65 -14.42
N THR A 192 -4.25 25.83 -15.13
CA THR A 192 -5.52 26.32 -14.57
C THR A 192 -6.66 25.35 -14.84
N ASN A 193 -7.70 25.39 -14.00
CA ASN A 193 -8.91 24.59 -14.15
C ASN A 193 -8.61 23.09 -14.38
N TRP A 194 -9.22 22.50 -15.42
CA TRP A 194 -9.07 21.09 -15.77
C TRP A 194 -7.64 20.66 -16.12
N ALA A 195 -6.77 21.56 -16.58
CA ALA A 195 -5.36 21.22 -16.79
C ALA A 195 -4.66 20.92 -15.46
N LYS A 196 -5.03 21.61 -14.38
CA LYS A 196 -4.55 21.32 -13.02
C LYS A 196 -5.13 20.01 -12.49
N PHE A 197 -6.40 19.73 -12.77
CA PHE A 197 -7.00 18.42 -12.47
C PHE A 197 -6.23 17.29 -13.16
N SER A 198 -5.98 17.38 -14.47
CA SER A 198 -5.21 16.38 -15.22
C SER A 198 -3.77 16.24 -14.72
N ALA A 199 -3.13 17.33 -14.30
CA ALA A 199 -1.78 17.31 -13.72
C ALA A 199 -1.74 16.44 -12.45
N THR A 200 -2.66 16.69 -11.52
CA THR A 200 -2.73 15.93 -10.27
C THR A 200 -3.21 14.49 -10.51
N ALA A 201 -4.16 14.28 -11.43
CA ALA A 201 -4.60 12.94 -11.84
C ALA A 201 -3.45 12.11 -12.44
N GLY A 202 -2.58 12.73 -13.23
CA GLY A 202 -1.41 12.10 -13.86
C GLY A 202 -0.42 11.53 -12.84
N LEU A 203 -0.30 12.13 -11.65
CA LEU A 203 0.47 11.55 -10.54
C LEU A 203 -0.06 10.15 -10.16
N GLY A 204 -1.37 9.97 -10.13
CA GLY A 204 -1.99 8.68 -9.82
C GLY A 204 -1.67 7.59 -10.84
N VAL A 205 -1.52 7.96 -12.12
CA VAL A 205 -1.13 7.01 -13.19
C VAL A 205 0.33 6.58 -13.02
N ILE A 206 1.24 7.52 -12.74
CA ILE A 206 2.67 7.24 -12.53
C ILE A 206 2.86 6.34 -11.30
N HIS A 207 2.10 6.57 -10.25
CA HIS A 207 2.16 5.84 -8.98
C HIS A 207 1.14 4.69 -8.89
N ARG A 208 0.59 4.24 -10.02
CA ARG A 208 -0.39 3.15 -10.07
C ARG A 208 0.14 1.90 -9.37
N GLY A 209 -0.64 1.33 -8.46
CA GLY A 209 -0.26 0.13 -7.70
C GLY A 209 0.59 0.40 -6.46
N HIS A 210 0.98 1.65 -6.17
CA HIS A 210 1.74 1.98 -4.97
C HIS A 210 0.84 2.14 -3.74
N LEU A 211 0.22 1.05 -3.30
CA LEU A 211 -0.88 1.05 -2.32
C LEU A 211 -0.46 1.62 -0.95
N GLN A 212 0.74 1.30 -0.46
CA GLN A 212 1.17 1.69 0.89
C GLN A 212 1.47 3.18 1.03
N GLN A 213 2.11 3.80 0.02
CA GLN A 213 2.54 5.20 0.10
C GLN A 213 1.65 6.14 -0.73
N GLY A 214 0.72 5.62 -1.54
CA GLY A 214 -0.13 6.43 -2.42
C GLY A 214 -0.89 7.52 -1.68
N ARG A 215 -1.39 7.24 -0.46
CA ARG A 215 -2.07 8.26 0.36
C ARG A 215 -1.10 9.35 0.85
N SER A 216 0.08 8.96 1.34
CA SER A 216 1.09 9.91 1.83
C SER A 216 1.64 10.79 0.71
N LEU A 217 1.82 10.23 -0.50
CA LEU A 217 2.23 10.96 -1.69
C LEU A 217 1.19 12.00 -2.10
N MET A 218 -0.08 11.64 -2.05
CA MET A 218 -1.18 12.52 -2.46
C MET A 218 -1.63 13.50 -1.37
N ALA A 219 -1.22 13.30 -0.10
CA ALA A 219 -1.62 14.12 1.04
C ALA A 219 -1.51 15.64 0.84
N PRO A 220 -0.48 16.19 0.17
CA PRO A 220 -0.38 17.64 -0.09
C PRO A 220 -1.46 18.17 -1.04
N TYR A 221 -2.07 17.29 -1.84
CA TYR A 221 -3.06 17.63 -2.86
C TYR A 221 -4.48 17.24 -2.49
N LEU A 222 -4.68 16.51 -1.38
CA LEU A 222 -6.01 16.07 -0.93
C LEU A 222 -6.78 17.23 -0.28
N PRO A 223 -8.13 17.21 -0.31
CA PRO A 223 -8.94 18.19 0.38
C PRO A 223 -8.62 18.21 1.87
N GLN A 224 -8.24 19.38 2.39
CA GLN A 224 -8.02 19.59 3.82
C GLN A 224 -9.23 20.34 4.41
N ASN A 225 -10.07 19.64 5.17
CA ASN A 225 -11.28 20.20 5.76
C ASN A 225 -10.97 21.48 6.57
N GLY A 226 -11.30 22.65 5.99
CA GLY A 226 -11.25 23.94 6.70
C GLY A 226 -9.88 24.61 6.80
N ALA A 227 -8.84 24.11 6.12
CA ALA A 227 -7.55 24.81 6.09
C ALA A 227 -7.61 26.02 5.14
N VAL A 228 -7.52 27.23 5.71
CA VAL A 228 -7.37 28.48 4.95
C VAL A 228 -6.01 28.43 4.24
N GLY A 229 -6.02 28.07 2.95
CA GLY A 229 -4.81 27.77 2.16
C GLY A 229 -4.89 26.47 1.34
N GLY A 230 -6.03 25.77 1.37
CA GLY A 230 -6.29 24.59 0.54
C GLY A 230 -6.01 24.78 -0.95
N GLY A 231 -5.62 23.71 -1.61
CA GLY A 231 -5.32 23.70 -3.04
C GLY A 231 -6.53 24.13 -3.89
N SER A 232 -6.31 24.35 -5.19
CA SER A 232 -7.43 24.58 -6.11
C SER A 232 -8.39 23.37 -6.09
N PRO A 233 -9.73 23.55 -6.12
CA PRO A 233 -10.69 22.45 -6.16
C PRO A 233 -10.43 21.44 -7.29
N TYR A 234 -9.83 21.90 -8.40
CA TYR A 234 -9.38 21.05 -9.50
C TYR A 234 -8.21 20.14 -9.12
N SER A 235 -7.25 20.65 -8.36
CA SER A 235 -6.16 19.82 -7.83
C SER A 235 -6.69 18.81 -6.82
N GLU A 236 -7.59 19.23 -5.94
CA GLU A 236 -8.17 18.36 -4.91
C GLU A 236 -9.04 17.24 -5.52
N GLY A 237 -9.89 17.57 -6.50
CA GLY A 237 -10.63 16.59 -7.27
C GLY A 237 -9.70 15.65 -8.05
N GLY A 238 -8.66 16.19 -8.69
CA GLY A 238 -7.65 15.40 -9.38
C GLY A 238 -6.89 14.46 -8.44
N ALA A 239 -6.69 14.86 -7.18
CA ALA A 239 -6.03 14.04 -6.17
C ALA A 239 -6.90 12.86 -5.71
N LEU A 240 -8.20 13.07 -5.54
CA LEU A 240 -9.14 11.98 -5.23
C LEU A 240 -9.21 10.98 -6.40
N TYR A 241 -9.25 11.48 -7.63
CA TYR A 241 -9.22 10.61 -8.82
C TYR A 241 -7.90 9.83 -8.92
N ALA A 242 -6.75 10.50 -8.73
CA ALA A 242 -5.45 9.85 -8.68
C ALA A 242 -5.37 8.76 -7.61
N LEU A 243 -5.90 9.02 -6.42
CA LEU A 243 -5.92 8.03 -5.34
C LEU A 243 -6.72 6.78 -5.72
N GLY A 244 -7.79 6.96 -6.47
CA GLY A 244 -8.55 5.88 -7.08
C GLY A 244 -7.78 5.09 -8.13
N LEU A 245 -7.09 5.77 -9.03
CA LEU A 245 -6.22 5.13 -10.03
C LEU A 245 -5.10 4.30 -9.38
N ILE A 246 -4.53 4.78 -8.27
CA ILE A 246 -3.51 4.06 -7.50
C ILE A 246 -4.09 2.75 -6.92
N HIS A 247 -5.31 2.80 -6.40
CA HIS A 247 -5.99 1.68 -5.73
C HIS A 247 -6.98 0.93 -6.64
N ALA A 248 -6.85 1.05 -7.96
CA ALA A 248 -7.77 0.42 -8.91
C ALA A 248 -7.87 -1.09 -8.64
N ASN A 249 -9.10 -1.60 -8.53
CA ASN A 249 -9.44 -2.97 -8.13
C ASN A 249 -9.00 -3.43 -6.72
N HIS A 250 -8.28 -2.58 -5.96
CA HIS A 250 -7.70 -2.89 -4.64
C HIS A 250 -8.05 -1.81 -3.60
N GLY A 251 -9.29 -1.33 -3.65
CA GLY A 251 -9.73 -0.15 -2.90
C GLY A 251 -10.33 -0.39 -1.51
N GLU A 252 -10.25 -1.60 -0.93
CA GLU A 252 -10.88 -1.90 0.38
C GLU A 252 -10.49 -0.88 1.46
N GLY A 253 -9.22 -0.44 1.49
CA GLY A 253 -8.73 0.56 2.44
C GLY A 253 -9.08 2.02 2.15
N ILE A 254 -9.50 2.36 0.93
CA ILE A 254 -9.72 3.76 0.51
C ILE A 254 -11.18 4.12 0.25
N LYS A 255 -12.05 3.12 0.00
CA LYS A 255 -13.48 3.33 -0.29
C LYS A 255 -14.18 4.21 0.75
N GLN A 256 -13.90 3.98 2.04
CA GLN A 256 -14.49 4.77 3.11
C GLN A 256 -14.04 6.23 3.05
N PHE A 257 -12.74 6.47 2.88
CA PHE A 257 -12.19 7.81 2.77
C PHE A 257 -12.76 8.58 1.57
N LEU A 258 -12.87 7.95 0.40
CA LEU A 258 -13.48 8.59 -0.78
C LEU A 258 -14.95 8.90 -0.56
N ARG A 259 -15.70 7.99 0.09
CA ARG A 259 -17.12 8.19 0.42
C ARG A 259 -17.33 9.33 1.42
N GLU A 260 -16.46 9.45 2.43
CA GLU A 260 -16.47 10.55 3.38
C GLU A 260 -16.10 11.88 2.70
N SER A 261 -15.08 11.87 1.85
CA SER A 261 -14.68 13.05 1.06
C SER A 261 -15.82 13.55 0.17
N LEU A 262 -16.55 12.63 -0.48
CA LEU A 262 -17.71 12.95 -1.31
C LEU A 262 -18.86 13.56 -0.50
N ARG A 263 -19.13 13.03 0.71
CA ARG A 263 -20.19 13.54 1.59
C ARG A 263 -19.90 14.93 2.15
N ASN A 264 -18.63 15.24 2.35
CA ASN A 264 -18.19 16.46 3.05
C ASN A 264 -17.96 17.65 2.10
N THR A 265 -18.06 17.46 0.78
CA THR A 265 -17.81 18.52 -0.21
C THR A 265 -19.07 18.86 -1.01
N SER A 266 -19.26 20.15 -1.26
CA SER A 266 -20.29 20.69 -2.17
C SER A 266 -19.71 21.11 -3.52
N ALA A 267 -18.38 21.05 -3.71
CA ALA A 267 -17.73 21.45 -4.95
C ALA A 267 -17.82 20.34 -5.99
N GLU A 268 -18.56 20.58 -7.09
CA GLU A 268 -18.79 19.61 -8.16
C GLU A 268 -17.51 19.02 -8.74
N VAL A 269 -16.43 19.82 -8.84
CA VAL A 269 -15.13 19.35 -9.35
C VAL A 269 -14.49 18.30 -8.45
N ILE A 270 -14.64 18.45 -7.12
CA ILE A 270 -14.13 17.49 -6.14
C ILE A 270 -14.99 16.22 -6.16
N GLN A 271 -16.33 16.40 -6.24
CA GLN A 271 -17.26 15.29 -6.39
C GLN A 271 -16.98 14.49 -7.68
N HIS A 272 -16.70 15.18 -8.79
CA HIS A 272 -16.33 14.55 -10.06
C HIS A 272 -15.13 13.61 -9.89
N GLY A 273 -14.05 14.10 -9.28
CA GLY A 273 -12.85 13.28 -9.05
C GLY A 273 -13.10 12.08 -8.15
N ALA A 274 -13.92 12.24 -7.10
CA ALA A 274 -14.27 11.16 -6.18
C ALA A 274 -15.21 10.11 -6.79
N CYS A 275 -16.13 10.51 -7.69
CA CYS A 275 -17.13 9.62 -8.29
C CYS A 275 -16.62 8.81 -9.48
N LEU A 276 -15.50 9.19 -10.10
CA LEU A 276 -14.88 8.44 -11.20
C LEU A 276 -14.20 7.13 -10.75
N VAL A 277 -14.13 6.90 -9.45
CA VAL A 277 -13.39 5.81 -8.79
C VAL A 277 -14.37 4.84 -8.13
#